data_AF-A0A925NUC4-F1
#
_entry.id   AF-A0A925NUC4-F1
#
_cell.length_a   1.000
_cell.length_b   1.000
_cell.length_c   1.000
_cell.angle_alpha   90.00
_cell.angle_beta   90.00
_cell.angle_gamma   90.00
#
_symmetry.space_group_name_H-M   'P 1'
#
loop_
_entity.id
_entity.type
_entity.pdbx_description
1 polymer ?
#
loop_
_entity_poly.entity_id
_entity_poly.type
_entity_poly.pdbx_seq_one_letter_code
_entity_poly.pdbx_strand_id
1 'polypeptide(L)'
;MEEDNIYKKIQDAISSLPQNFSVLEEQIDIELQMEYFNYGRDLKPGFTPEMILEHRGDLFDHTVPLDEKKNLLVLLASLEKVEAFRIIEKYSKEPDPELREWSILALQESRMVIQSSLMDEQQVYISTGLGGRGQKLRYFVVMIGKEENMEYSPVQKKLVK
;
A
#
# COMPACT_ATOMS: atom_id res chain seq x y z
N MET A 1 1.32 18.55 -27.05
CA MET A 1 2.74 18.11 -27.04
C MET A 1 3.22 17.69 -25.65
N GLU A 2 2.57 18.06 -24.54
CA GLU A 2 2.90 17.51 -23.21
C GLU A 2 2.16 16.19 -22.88
N GLU A 3 0.97 15.97 -23.45
CA GLU A 3 0.13 14.78 -23.18
C GLU A 3 0.70 13.45 -23.71
N ASP A 4 1.44 13.47 -24.83
CA ASP A 4 2.13 12.28 -25.39
C ASP A 4 3.20 11.71 -24.43
N ASN A 5 3.56 12.45 -23.38
CA ASN A 5 4.61 12.09 -22.45
C ASN A 5 4.12 11.23 -21.28
N ILE A 6 2.86 11.38 -20.83
CA ILE A 6 2.37 10.64 -19.65
C ILE A 6 2.19 9.16 -19.95
N TYR A 7 1.57 8.83 -21.09
CA TYR A 7 1.39 7.43 -21.49
C TYR A 7 2.73 6.71 -21.66
N LYS A 8 3.69 7.40 -22.29
CA LYS A 8 5.05 6.87 -22.47
C LYS A 8 5.75 6.67 -21.13
N LYS A 9 5.65 7.62 -20.19
CA LYS A 9 6.18 7.46 -18.83
C LYS A 9 5.58 6.26 -18.09
N ILE A 10 4.27 6.02 -18.24
CA ILE A 10 3.62 4.85 -17.65
C ILE A 10 4.14 3.56 -18.28
N GLN A 11 4.26 3.51 -19.61
CA GLN A 11 4.86 2.36 -20.32
C GLN A 11 6.30 2.10 -19.91
N ASP A 12 7.12 3.14 -19.82
CA ASP A 12 8.52 3.05 -19.42
C ASP A 12 8.62 2.55 -17.97
N ALA A 13 7.79 3.09 -17.06
CA ALA A 13 7.73 2.64 -15.67
C ALA A 13 7.33 1.16 -15.58
N ILE A 14 6.27 0.73 -16.27
CA ILE A 14 5.82 -0.67 -16.27
C ILE A 14 6.89 -1.61 -16.86
N SER A 15 7.56 -1.19 -17.94
CA SER A 15 8.60 -1.99 -18.60
C SER A 15 9.86 -2.16 -17.75
N SER A 16 10.09 -1.24 -16.81
CA SER A 16 11.21 -1.30 -15.85
C SER A 16 10.93 -2.15 -14.61
N LEU A 17 9.69 -2.62 -14.42
CA LEU A 17 9.32 -3.45 -13.28
C LEU A 17 9.94 -4.85 -13.39
N PRO A 18 10.40 -5.44 -12.27
CA PRO A 18 10.79 -6.84 -12.25
C PRO A 18 9.56 -7.74 -12.42
N GLN A 19 9.75 -8.99 -12.85
CA GLN A 19 8.62 -9.91 -13.10
C GLN A 19 7.81 -10.28 -11.85
N ASN A 20 8.36 -10.08 -10.65
CA ASN A 20 7.78 -10.46 -9.36
C ASN A 20 7.20 -9.27 -8.57
N PHE A 21 6.71 -8.23 -9.24
CA PHE A 21 6.05 -7.14 -8.52
C PHE A 21 4.70 -7.56 -7.89
N SER A 22 4.36 -6.91 -6.77
CA SER A 22 3.09 -7.08 -6.07
C SER A 22 2.27 -5.79 -6.14
N VAL A 23 0.95 -5.91 -6.15
CA VAL A 23 0.02 -4.78 -6.19
C VAL A 23 -0.86 -4.78 -4.95
N LEU A 24 -1.03 -3.62 -4.31
CA LEU A 24 -2.02 -3.45 -3.25
C LEU A 24 -3.43 -3.64 -3.83
N GLU A 25 -4.11 -4.71 -3.44
CA GLU A 25 -5.48 -4.98 -3.89
C GLU A 25 -6.52 -4.11 -3.18
N GLU A 26 -6.23 -3.73 -1.94
CA GLU A 26 -7.09 -2.89 -1.12
C GLU A 26 -7.08 -1.44 -1.61
N GLN A 27 -8.23 -0.79 -1.50
CA GLN A 27 -8.36 0.62 -1.84
C GLN A 27 -8.08 1.45 -0.60
N ILE A 28 -6.88 2.03 -0.52
CA ILE A 28 -6.46 2.91 0.58
C ILE A 28 -6.07 4.25 -0.02
N ASP A 29 -6.46 5.34 0.65
CA ASP A 29 -6.10 6.68 0.22
C ASP A 29 -4.56 6.86 0.12
N ILE A 30 -4.11 7.54 -0.94
CA ILE A 30 -2.67 7.69 -1.23
C ILE A 30 -1.97 8.53 -0.16
N GLU A 31 -2.65 9.53 0.39
CA GLU A 31 -2.11 10.41 1.42
C GLU A 31 -1.88 9.62 2.71
N LEU A 32 -2.83 8.74 3.07
CA LEU A 32 -2.69 7.85 4.21
C LEU A 32 -1.55 6.83 4.04
N GLN A 33 -1.37 6.28 2.83
CA GLN A 33 -0.25 5.40 2.54
C GLN A 33 1.09 6.11 2.73
N MET A 34 1.19 7.33 2.20
CA MET A 34 2.39 8.16 2.36
C MET A 34 2.64 8.52 3.84
N GLU A 35 1.58 8.83 4.60
CA GLU A 35 1.66 9.03 6.05
C GLU A 35 2.25 7.80 6.73
N TYR A 36 1.70 6.61 6.47
CA TYR A 36 2.16 5.35 7.04
C TYR A 36 3.66 5.12 6.81
N PHE A 37 4.12 5.22 5.55
CA PHE A 37 5.51 4.94 5.22
C PHE A 37 6.48 6.00 5.76
N ASN A 38 6.08 7.27 5.79
CA ASN A 38 6.90 8.33 6.39
C ASN A 38 6.98 8.15 7.92
N TYR A 39 5.84 7.84 8.56
CA TYR A 39 5.77 7.57 9.99
C TYR A 39 6.71 6.43 10.41
N GLY A 40 6.70 5.33 9.66
CA GLY A 40 7.61 4.22 9.90
C GLY A 40 9.08 4.56 9.67
N ARG A 41 9.40 5.42 8.70
CA ARG A 41 10.78 5.85 8.46
C ARG A 41 11.36 6.58 9.67
N ASP A 42 10.55 7.39 10.33
CA ASP A 42 10.98 8.21 11.46
C ASP A 42 10.95 7.43 12.78
N LEU A 43 10.03 6.47 12.94
CA LEU A 43 9.85 5.70 14.16
C LEU A 43 10.83 4.53 14.33
N LYS A 44 11.16 3.82 13.24
CA LYS A 44 11.99 2.60 13.29
C LYS A 44 13.37 2.79 13.92
N PRO A 45 14.10 3.90 13.68
CA PRO A 45 15.40 4.14 14.31
C PRO A 45 15.26 4.22 15.84
N GLY A 46 15.86 3.27 16.56
CA GLY A 46 15.90 3.26 18.03
C GLY A 46 15.25 2.05 18.70
N PHE A 47 14.63 1.14 17.94
CA PHE A 47 14.01 -0.06 18.48
C PHE A 47 14.73 -1.32 17.98
N THR A 48 15.06 -2.24 18.89
CA THR A 48 15.56 -3.56 18.50
C THR A 48 14.39 -4.54 18.29
N PRO A 49 14.57 -5.59 17.48
CA PRO A 49 13.54 -6.61 17.29
C PRO A 49 13.05 -7.24 18.59
N GLU A 50 13.94 -7.44 19.56
CA GLU A 50 13.62 -8.03 20.86
C GLU A 50 12.67 -7.12 21.66
N MET A 51 12.97 -5.82 21.73
CA MET A 51 12.12 -4.84 22.41
C MET A 51 10.72 -4.78 21.79
N ILE A 52 10.63 -4.80 20.45
CA ILE A 52 9.35 -4.74 19.74
C ILE A 52 8.52 -5.99 20.05
N LEU A 53 9.15 -7.17 20.05
CA LEU A 53 8.46 -8.44 20.32
C LEU A 53 8.03 -8.57 21.78
N GLU A 54 8.75 -8.00 22.75
CA GLU A 54 8.31 -7.99 24.15
C GLU A 54 6.93 -7.33 24.31
N HIS A 55 6.70 -6.24 23.57
CA HIS A 55 5.46 -5.44 23.60
C HIS A 55 4.35 -5.95 22.66
N ARG A 56 4.54 -7.09 21.99
CA ARG A 56 3.57 -7.60 20.99
C ARG A 56 2.15 -7.85 21.51
N GLY A 57 2.00 -8.04 22.82
CA GLY A 57 0.69 -8.25 23.46
C GLY A 57 -0.17 -6.98 23.52
N ASP A 58 0.48 -5.82 23.56
CA ASP A 58 -0.14 -4.51 23.78
C ASP A 58 -1.11 -4.14 22.65
N LEU A 59 -0.88 -4.72 21.45
CA LEU A 59 -1.75 -4.57 20.30
C LEU A 59 -3.20 -5.06 20.55
N PHE A 60 -3.37 -6.03 21.45
CA PHE A 60 -4.66 -6.62 21.79
C PHE A 60 -5.24 -6.09 23.11
N ASP A 61 -4.52 -5.23 23.81
CA ASP A 61 -4.96 -4.66 25.07
C ASP A 61 -5.83 -3.42 24.81
N HIS A 62 -7.05 -3.38 25.36
CA HIS A 62 -7.96 -2.25 25.20
C HIS A 62 -7.59 -1.04 26.07
N THR A 63 -6.67 -1.20 27.02
CA THR A 63 -6.17 -0.12 27.89
C THR A 63 -5.01 0.65 27.26
N VAL A 64 -4.36 0.09 26.24
CA VAL A 64 -3.26 0.70 25.52
C VAL A 64 -3.79 1.77 24.55
N PRO A 65 -3.24 3.00 24.56
CA PRO A 65 -3.65 4.06 23.64
C PRO A 65 -3.47 3.69 22.16
N LEU A 66 -4.36 4.20 21.31
CA LEU A 66 -4.32 3.94 19.86
C LEU A 66 -2.98 4.37 19.22
N ASP A 67 -2.38 5.47 19.68
CA ASP A 67 -1.07 5.93 19.16
C ASP A 67 0.06 4.94 19.45
N GLU A 68 0.02 4.26 20.60
CA GLU A 68 1.01 3.22 20.94
C GLU A 68 0.79 1.95 20.12
N LYS A 69 -0.47 1.56 19.91
CA LYS A 69 -0.79 0.45 18.98
C LYS A 69 -0.37 0.77 17.55
N LYS A 70 -0.58 2.01 17.11
CA LYS A 70 -0.14 2.53 15.80
C LYS A 70 1.38 2.41 15.65
N ASN A 71 2.14 2.81 16.67
CA ASN A 71 3.60 2.61 16.71
C ASN A 71 3.98 1.15 16.58
N LEU A 72 3.35 0.30 17.41
CA LEU A 72 3.66 -1.11 17.47
C LEU A 72 3.36 -1.83 16.14
N LEU A 73 2.27 -1.48 15.45
CA LEU A 73 1.95 -2.02 14.12
C LEU A 73 3.09 -1.79 13.12
N VAL A 74 3.57 -0.56 13.05
CA VAL A 74 4.61 -0.13 12.10
C VAL A 74 5.96 -0.77 12.44
N LEU A 75 6.28 -0.86 13.74
CA LEU A 75 7.48 -1.51 14.22
C LEU A 75 7.46 -3.01 13.91
N LEU A 76 6.37 -3.71 14.24
CA LEU A 76 6.20 -5.12 13.92
C LEU A 76 6.28 -5.39 12.41
N ALA A 77 5.70 -4.51 11.59
CA ALA A 77 5.69 -4.68 10.14
C ALA A 77 7.09 -4.63 9.52
N SER A 78 8.00 -3.89 10.15
CA SER A 78 9.39 -3.78 9.71
C SER A 78 10.27 -4.98 10.04
N LEU A 79 9.78 -5.90 10.89
CA LEU A 79 10.56 -7.05 11.32
C LEU A 79 10.56 -8.16 10.27
N GLU A 80 11.74 -8.69 10.01
CA GLU A 80 11.96 -9.89 9.21
C GLU A 80 11.68 -11.16 10.03
N LYS A 81 10.47 -11.25 10.61
CA LYS A 81 10.04 -12.35 11.49
C LYS A 81 8.63 -12.80 11.16
N VAL A 82 8.46 -14.11 10.91
CA VAL A 82 7.14 -14.72 10.68
C VAL A 82 6.21 -14.50 11.88
N GLU A 83 6.74 -14.48 13.10
CA GLU A 83 5.95 -14.20 14.31
C GLU A 83 5.31 -12.80 14.23
N ALA A 84 6.05 -11.77 13.84
CA ALA A 84 5.52 -10.41 13.68
C ALA A 84 4.38 -10.36 12.65
N PHE A 85 4.56 -11.00 11.50
CA PHE A 85 3.50 -11.15 10.49
C PHE A 85 2.24 -11.79 11.06
N ARG A 86 2.37 -12.87 11.84
CA ARG A 86 1.22 -13.57 12.44
C ARG A 86 0.48 -12.72 13.46
N ILE A 87 1.19 -11.87 14.20
CA ILE A 87 0.59 -10.94 15.16
C ILE A 87 -0.24 -9.89 14.44
N ILE A 88 0.33 -9.26 13.41
CA ILE A 88 -0.37 -8.27 12.59
C ILE A 88 -1.55 -8.92 11.86
N GLU A 89 -1.39 -10.14 11.33
CA GLU A 89 -2.46 -10.90 10.67
C GLU A 89 -3.61 -11.18 11.65
N LYS A 90 -3.31 -11.52 12.90
CA LYS A 90 -4.31 -11.73 13.94
C LYS A 90 -5.06 -10.44 14.25
N TYR A 91 -4.33 -9.34 14.46
CA TYR A 91 -4.93 -8.03 14.75
C TYR A 91 -5.78 -7.50 13.59
N SER A 92 -5.32 -7.66 12.35
CA SER A 92 -6.03 -7.20 11.15
C SER A 92 -7.39 -7.86 10.92
N LYS A 93 -7.70 -8.97 11.61
CA LYS A 93 -9.03 -9.61 11.55
C LYS A 93 -10.09 -8.83 12.32
N GLU A 94 -9.69 -8.21 13.42
CA GLU A 94 -10.57 -7.43 14.31
C GLU A 94 -9.78 -6.25 14.89
N PRO A 95 -9.37 -5.29 14.03
CA PRO A 95 -8.55 -4.15 14.45
C PRO A 95 -9.42 -3.13 15.19
N ASP A 96 -8.78 -2.24 15.95
CA ASP A 96 -9.42 -1.01 16.38
C ASP A 96 -9.89 -0.25 15.12
N PRO A 97 -11.13 0.27 15.05
CA PRO A 97 -11.70 0.84 13.83
C PRO A 97 -10.83 1.92 13.16
N GLU A 98 -10.20 2.76 13.97
CA GLU A 98 -9.30 3.85 13.56
C GLU A 98 -7.97 3.34 12.96
N LEU A 99 -7.58 2.11 13.28
CA LEU A 99 -6.33 1.50 12.82
C LEU A 99 -6.53 0.45 11.74
N ARG A 100 -7.75 0.28 11.20
CA ARG A 100 -8.05 -0.72 10.16
C ARG A 100 -7.16 -0.59 8.93
N GLU A 101 -6.99 0.62 8.40
CA GLU A 101 -6.15 0.85 7.21
C GLU A 101 -4.66 0.69 7.55
N TRP A 102 -4.26 1.13 8.74
CA TRP A 102 -2.89 0.95 9.25
C TRP A 102 -2.55 -0.53 9.43
N SER A 103 -3.48 -1.35 9.91
CA SER A 103 -3.25 -2.80 10.05
C SER A 103 -3.12 -3.49 8.70
N ILE A 104 -3.90 -3.06 7.69
CA ILE A 104 -3.77 -3.57 6.32
C ILE A 104 -2.39 -3.21 5.76
N LEU A 105 -1.96 -1.95 5.87
CA LEU A 105 -0.65 -1.50 5.39
C LEU A 105 0.49 -2.23 6.11
N ALA A 106 0.41 -2.37 7.44
CA ALA A 106 1.36 -3.13 8.23
C ALA A 106 1.45 -4.60 7.81
N LEU A 107 0.32 -5.24 7.53
CA LEU A 107 0.28 -6.63 7.08
C LEU A 107 0.94 -6.79 5.71
N GLN A 108 0.75 -5.82 4.82
CA GLN A 108 1.33 -5.81 3.48
C GLN A 108 2.84 -5.56 3.52
N GLU A 109 3.29 -4.58 4.30
CA GLU A 109 4.71 -4.33 4.52
C GLU A 109 5.40 -5.55 5.13
N SER A 110 4.82 -6.15 6.17
CA SER A 110 5.37 -7.36 6.82
C SER A 110 5.51 -8.53 5.84
N ARG A 111 4.50 -8.72 4.97
CA ARG A 111 4.56 -9.72 3.90
C ARG A 111 5.71 -9.44 2.94
N MET A 112 5.87 -8.20 2.53
CA MET A 112 6.92 -7.77 1.61
C MET A 112 8.32 -7.98 2.21
N VAL A 113 8.53 -7.59 3.48
CA VAL A 113 9.81 -7.77 4.18
C VAL A 113 10.19 -9.26 4.22
N ILE A 114 9.24 -10.14 4.58
CA ILE A 114 9.47 -11.58 4.63
C ILE A 114 9.75 -12.15 3.23
N GLN A 115 8.97 -11.75 2.23
CA GLN A 115 9.16 -12.22 0.85
C GLN A 115 10.52 -11.79 0.30
N SER A 116 10.92 -10.54 0.51
CA SER A 116 12.23 -10.04 0.09
C SER A 116 13.39 -10.81 0.72
N SER A 117 13.29 -11.08 2.03
CA SER A 117 14.27 -11.91 2.73
C SER A 117 14.37 -13.33 2.15
N LEU A 118 13.22 -14.00 1.95
CA LEU A 118 13.20 -15.37 1.45
C LEU A 118 13.69 -15.51 0.01
N MET A 119 13.50 -14.48 -0.80
CA MET A 119 13.88 -14.47 -2.22
C MET A 119 15.28 -13.90 -2.48
N ASP A 120 15.91 -13.28 -1.46
CA ASP A 120 17.14 -12.50 -1.59
C ASP A 120 17.06 -11.43 -2.70
N GLU A 121 15.86 -10.87 -2.87
CA GLU A 121 15.52 -9.92 -3.94
C GLU A 121 14.65 -8.79 -3.41
N GLN A 122 14.92 -7.55 -3.86
CA GLN A 122 14.04 -6.42 -3.59
C GLN A 122 12.71 -6.61 -4.31
N GLN A 123 11.63 -6.81 -3.56
CA GLN A 123 10.28 -6.87 -4.10
C GLN A 123 9.82 -5.45 -4.46
N VAL A 124 9.27 -5.27 -5.66
CA VAL A 124 8.65 -4.01 -6.04
C VAL A 124 7.17 -4.06 -5.69
N TYR A 125 6.73 -3.07 -4.91
CA TYR A 125 5.34 -2.94 -4.50
C TYR A 125 4.70 -1.73 -5.17
N ILE A 126 3.59 -1.98 -5.87
CA ILE A 126 2.81 -0.93 -6.52
C ILE A 126 1.53 -0.75 -5.73
N SER A 127 1.34 0.45 -5.22
CA SER A 127 0.07 0.83 -4.64
C SER A 127 -0.60 1.91 -5.46
N THR A 128 -1.92 1.82 -5.55
CA THR A 128 -2.77 2.82 -6.22
C THR A 128 -3.95 3.13 -5.33
N GLY A 129 -4.46 4.36 -5.39
CA GLY A 129 -5.66 4.76 -4.63
C GLY A 129 -6.96 4.07 -5.07
N LEU A 130 -6.91 3.18 -6.09
CA LEU A 130 -8.04 2.39 -6.59
C LEU A 130 -7.88 0.89 -6.34
N GLY A 131 -6.74 0.50 -5.78
CA GLY A 131 -6.34 -0.89 -5.62
C GLY A 131 -6.09 -1.62 -6.95
N GLY A 132 -5.77 -2.90 -6.82
CA GLY A 132 -5.50 -3.81 -7.92
C GLY A 132 -6.23 -5.13 -7.79
N ARG A 133 -5.84 -6.09 -8.62
CA ARG A 133 -6.16 -7.52 -8.43
C ARG A 133 -5.12 -8.37 -9.15
N GLY A 134 -4.39 -9.20 -8.40
CA GLY A 134 -3.16 -9.83 -8.88
C GLY A 134 -2.18 -8.77 -9.37
N GLN A 135 -1.55 -9.01 -10.53
CA GLN A 135 -0.60 -8.07 -11.15
C GLN A 135 -1.28 -7.02 -12.06
N LYS A 136 -2.54 -6.64 -11.77
CA LYS A 136 -3.32 -5.68 -12.57
C LYS A 136 -3.68 -4.45 -11.75
N LEU A 137 -3.52 -3.27 -12.35
CA LEU A 137 -3.90 -1.97 -11.78
C LEU A 137 -5.31 -1.58 -12.21
N ARG A 138 -6.07 -0.93 -11.32
CA ARG A 138 -7.34 -0.28 -11.68
C ARG A 138 -7.08 1.19 -11.99
N TYR A 139 -7.73 1.70 -13.04
CA TYR A 139 -7.64 3.09 -13.44
C TYR A 139 -8.97 3.56 -14.04
N PHE A 140 -9.22 4.87 -13.98
CA PHE A 140 -10.29 5.53 -14.73
C PHE A 140 -9.68 6.56 -15.67
N VAL A 141 -10.33 6.77 -16.81
CA VAL A 141 -9.94 7.81 -17.77
C VAL A 141 -11.13 8.72 -17.96
N VAL A 142 -10.93 10.01 -17.74
CA VAL A 142 -11.93 11.05 -18.05
C VAL A 142 -11.51 11.69 -19.36
N MET A 143 -12.39 11.60 -20.37
CA MET A 143 -12.21 12.30 -21.63
C MET A 143 -13.05 13.57 -21.61
N ILE A 144 -12.42 14.70 -21.87
CA ILE A 144 -13.06 16.02 -21.91
C ILE A 144 -13.05 16.50 -23.36
N GLY A 145 -14.19 17.00 -23.83
CA GLY A 145 -14.30 17.59 -25.17
C GLY A 145 -13.41 18.82 -25.29
N LYS A 146 -12.71 18.97 -26.42
CA LYS A 146 -11.81 20.10 -26.68
C LYS A 146 -12.55 21.44 -26.72
N GLU A 147 -13.81 21.44 -27.14
CA GLU A 147 -14.65 22.62 -27.23
C GLU A 147 -15.78 22.53 -26.20
N GLU A 148 -15.99 23.63 -25.46
CA GLU A 148 -17.12 23.78 -24.55
C GLU A 148 -18.43 23.66 -25.33
N ASN A 149 -19.38 22.88 -24.80
CA ASN A 149 -20.72 22.67 -25.37
C ASN A 149 -20.81 21.95 -26.73
N MET A 150 -19.73 21.33 -27.21
CA MET A 150 -19.83 20.45 -28.37
C MET A 150 -20.19 19.02 -27.94
N GLU A 151 -21.35 18.54 -28.38
CA GLU A 151 -21.71 17.14 -28.18
C GLU A 151 -20.76 16.21 -28.94
N TYR A 152 -20.36 15.10 -28.30
CA TYR A 152 -19.67 14.03 -28.99
C TYR A 152 -20.49 13.52 -30.18
N SER A 153 -19.85 13.36 -31.33
CA SER A 153 -20.46 12.75 -32.51
C SER A 153 -20.92 11.32 -32.23
N PRO A 154 -21.83 10.74 -33.03
CA PRO A 154 -22.24 9.35 -32.88
C PRO A 154 -21.09 8.34 -32.90
N VAL A 155 -20.00 8.63 -33.62
CA VAL A 155 -18.80 7.80 -33.66
C VAL A 155 -18.00 7.93 -32.36
N GLN A 156 -17.77 9.16 -31.88
CA GLN A 156 -17.09 9.39 -30.60
C GLN A 156 -17.85 8.78 -29.43
N LYS A 157 -19.19 8.94 -29.40
CA LYS A 157 -20.06 8.31 -28.39
C LYS A 157 -19.97 6.78 -28.40
N LYS A 158 -19.57 6.13 -29.51
CA LYS A 158 -19.31 4.68 -29.57
C LYS A 158 -17.90 4.29 -29.13
N LEU A 159 -16.91 5.15 -29.32
CA LEU A 159 -15.52 4.89 -28.93
C LEU A 159 -15.27 5.10 -27.43
N VAL A 160 -16.05 5.99 -26.81
CA VAL A 160 -15.95 6.33 -25.38
C VAL A 160 -16.77 5.38 -24.49
N LYS A 161 -17.66 4.56 -25.06
CA LYS A 161 -18.62 3.72 -24.33
C LYS A 161 -18.12 2.31 -24.04
#